data_AF-A0A932ZSF4-F1
#
_entry.id   AF-A0A932ZSF4-F1
#
_cell.length_a   1.000
_cell.length_b   1.000
_cell.length_c   1.000
_cell.angle_alpha   90.00
_cell.angle_beta   90.00
_cell.angle_gamma   90.00
#
_symmetry.space_group_name_H-M   'P 1'
#
loop_
_entity.id
_entity.type
_entity.pdbx_description
1 polymer ?
#
loop_
_entity_poly.entity_id
_entity_poly.type
_entity_poly.pdbx_seq_one_letter_code
_entity_poly.pdbx_strand_id
1 'polypeptide(L)'
;MPIQKVLVANRGEIAIRICRTLREMGIRSVAVFSEADRDAPHVFAADEAYPVGPAPVAQSYLDPTRILDVAASAKADAIHPGYGFLSESAAFSERVEKAGLTWIGPSPGSIRALGDKLSARGIASRAGVPVLPGTE
;
A
#
# COMPACT_ATOMS: atom_id res chain seq x y z
N MET A 1 11.30 5.43 15.01
CA MET A 1 12.26 4.30 15.05
C MET A 1 12.59 3.90 13.63
N PRO A 2 13.77 3.33 13.34
CA PRO A 2 14.08 2.83 11.99
C PRO A 2 13.09 1.72 11.61
N ILE A 3 12.66 1.69 10.34
CA ILE A 3 11.80 0.63 9.80
C ILE A 3 12.62 -0.67 9.73
N GLN A 4 12.16 -1.75 10.34
CA GLN A 4 12.84 -3.06 10.38
C GLN A 4 12.00 -4.18 9.78
N LYS A 5 10.67 -4.02 9.74
CA LYS A 5 9.73 -4.95 9.12
C LYS A 5 8.64 -4.19 8.35
N VAL A 6 8.42 -4.58 7.10
CA VAL A 6 7.44 -3.95 6.20
C VAL A 6 6.45 -4.98 5.71
N LEU A 7 5.16 -4.69 5.86
CA LEU A 7 4.10 -5.42 5.19
C LEU A 7 3.85 -4.85 3.80
N VAL A 8 3.80 -5.72 2.80
CA VAL A 8 3.50 -5.35 1.42
C VAL A 8 2.02 -5.63 1.15
N ALA A 9 1.21 -4.57 1.12
CA ALA A 9 -0.24 -4.65 0.95
C ALA A 9 -0.61 -4.77 -0.54
N ASN A 10 -0.05 -5.78 -1.22
CA ASN A 10 -0.25 -6.03 -2.65
C ASN A 10 0.05 -7.50 -2.99
N ARG A 11 -0.07 -7.88 -4.27
CA ARG A 11 0.20 -9.23 -4.79
C ARG A 11 1.01 -9.20 -6.08
N GLY A 12 1.48 -10.38 -6.51
CA GLY A 12 2.11 -10.54 -7.82
C GLY A 12 3.44 -9.80 -7.93
N GLU A 13 3.73 -9.25 -9.12
CA GLU A 13 5.06 -8.72 -9.43
C GLU A 13 5.49 -7.61 -8.46
N ILE A 14 4.60 -6.65 -8.15
CA ILE A 14 4.99 -5.47 -7.37
C ILE A 14 5.34 -5.87 -5.94
N ALA A 15 4.65 -6.90 -5.41
CA ALA A 15 4.98 -7.45 -4.11
C ALA A 15 6.38 -8.09 -4.12
N ILE A 16 6.74 -8.85 -5.15
CA ILE A 16 8.08 -9.43 -5.33
C ILE A 16 9.13 -8.31 -5.46
N ARG A 17 8.85 -7.30 -6.28
CA ARG A 17 9.73 -6.15 -6.51
C ARG A 17 10.05 -5.40 -5.22
N ILE A 18 9.05 -5.20 -4.36
CA ILE A 18 9.22 -4.57 -3.05
C ILE A 18 9.99 -5.49 -2.10
N CYS A 19 9.61 -6.77 -1.98
CA CYS A 19 10.31 -7.73 -1.12
C CYS A 19 11.80 -7.84 -1.46
N ARG A 20 12.15 -7.81 -2.76
CA ARG A 20 13.55 -7.78 -3.20
C ARG A 20 14.30 -6.57 -2.68
N THR A 21 13.74 -5.36 -2.80
CA THR A 21 14.40 -4.14 -2.27
C THR A 21 14.51 -4.18 -0.75
N LEU A 22 13.47 -4.65 -0.05
CA LEU A 22 13.52 -4.80 1.41
C LEU A 22 14.66 -5.74 1.82
N ARG A 23 14.83 -6.87 1.13
CA ARG A 23 15.95 -7.79 1.34
C ARG A 23 17.32 -7.15 1.09
N GLU A 24 17.47 -6.40 0.00
CA GLU A 24 18.71 -5.65 -0.31
C GLU A 24 19.04 -4.60 0.77
N MET A 25 18.01 -4.05 1.44
CA MET A 25 18.15 -3.09 2.54
C MET A 25 18.29 -3.75 3.92
N GLY A 26 18.23 -5.08 4.03
CA GLY A 26 18.23 -5.80 5.31
C GLY A 26 16.95 -5.61 6.14
N ILE A 27 15.84 -5.23 5.51
CA ILE A 27 14.52 -5.04 6.13
C ILE A 27 13.68 -6.30 5.89
N ARG A 28 13.02 -6.81 6.95
CA ARG A 28 12.15 -7.98 6.83
C ARG A 28 10.85 -7.62 6.09
N SER A 29 10.42 -8.53 5.23
CA SER A 29 9.24 -8.38 4.39
C SER A 29 8.12 -9.33 4.82
N VAL A 30 6.89 -8.82 4.83
CA VAL A 30 5.68 -9.59 5.10
C VAL A 30 4.76 -9.51 3.88
N ALA A 31 4.46 -10.64 3.26
CA ALA A 31 3.46 -10.75 2.20
C ALA A 31 2.07 -11.00 2.78
N VAL A 32 1.06 -10.53 2.06
CA VAL A 32 -0.35 -10.92 2.27
C VAL A 32 -0.85 -11.70 1.07
N PHE A 33 -1.75 -12.66 1.29
CA PHE A 33 -2.34 -13.41 0.19
C PHE A 33 -3.81 -13.76 0.44
N SER A 34 -4.60 -13.73 -0.64
CA SER A 34 -5.95 -14.32 -0.64
C SER A 34 -5.86 -15.85 -0.70
N GLU A 35 -6.93 -16.57 -0.36
CA GLU A 35 -6.98 -18.03 -0.50
C GLU A 35 -6.61 -18.52 -1.92
N ALA A 36 -7.00 -17.78 -2.96
CA ALA A 36 -6.67 -18.11 -4.35
C ALA A 36 -5.20 -17.84 -4.71
N ASP A 37 -4.51 -17.00 -3.93
CA ASP A 37 -3.11 -16.63 -4.14
C ASP A 37 -2.15 -17.35 -3.19
N ARG A 38 -2.61 -18.38 -2.47
CA ARG A 38 -1.80 -19.10 -1.46
C ARG A 38 -0.45 -19.59 -2.01
N ASP A 39 -0.45 -20.06 -3.24
CA ASP A 39 0.75 -20.58 -3.91
C ASP A 39 1.30 -19.59 -4.96
N ALA A 40 0.92 -18.32 -4.89
CA ALA A 40 1.42 -17.31 -5.80
C ALA A 40 2.90 -16.98 -5.51
N PRO A 41 3.73 -16.68 -6.53
CA PRO A 41 5.17 -16.46 -6.34
C PRO A 41 5.55 -15.38 -5.31
N HIS A 42 4.71 -14.35 -5.11
CA HIS A 42 5.00 -13.29 -4.13
C HIS A 42 4.93 -13.77 -2.68
N VAL A 43 4.15 -14.82 -2.40
CA VAL A 43 4.06 -15.43 -1.06
C VAL A 43 5.40 -15.99 -0.63
N PHE A 44 6.12 -16.64 -1.54
CA PHE A 44 7.44 -17.24 -1.30
C PHE A 44 8.60 -16.23 -1.40
N ALA A 45 8.34 -15.03 -1.91
CA ALA A 45 9.37 -14.00 -2.05
C ALA A 45 9.66 -13.27 -0.73
N ALA A 46 8.65 -13.15 0.14
CA ALA A 46 8.74 -12.48 1.43
C ALA A 46 9.33 -13.38 2.52
N ASP A 47 9.74 -12.79 3.65
CA ASP A 47 10.29 -13.54 4.79
C ASP A 47 9.19 -14.18 5.65
N GLU A 48 8.01 -13.54 5.69
CA GLU A 48 6.79 -14.07 6.30
C GLU A 48 5.60 -13.84 5.36
N ALA A 49 4.58 -14.70 5.42
CA ALA A 49 3.37 -14.51 4.64
C ALA A 49 2.12 -14.89 5.45
N TYR A 50 1.07 -14.09 5.33
CA TYR A 50 -0.17 -14.26 6.10
C TYR A 50 -1.41 -14.26 5.18
N PRO A 51 -2.40 -15.13 5.44
CA PRO A 51 -3.67 -15.07 4.73
C PRO A 51 -4.41 -13.79 5.12
N VAL A 52 -4.93 -13.06 4.13
CA VAL A 52 -5.70 -11.84 4.38
C VAL A 52 -7.20 -12.04 4.18
N GLY A 53 -7.63 -13.02 3.40
CA GLY A 53 -9.05 -13.32 3.22
C GLY A 53 -9.34 -14.28 2.06
N PRO A 54 -10.62 -14.47 1.72
CA PRO A 54 -11.03 -15.33 0.61
C PRO A 54 -10.66 -14.72 -0.75
N ALA A 55 -10.86 -15.48 -1.83
CA ALA A 55 -10.51 -15.10 -3.19
C ALA A 55 -11.04 -13.73 -3.68
N PRO A 56 -12.27 -13.27 -3.35
CA PRO A 56 -12.76 -11.97 -3.80
C PRO A 56 -11.90 -10.81 -3.28
N VAL A 57 -11.39 -9.97 -4.18
CA VAL A 57 -10.50 -8.85 -3.84
C VAL A 57 -11.11 -7.87 -2.84
N ALA A 58 -12.43 -7.65 -2.93
CA ALA A 58 -13.19 -6.80 -2.02
C ALA A 58 -13.17 -7.29 -0.56
N GLN A 59 -12.98 -8.60 -0.35
CA GLN A 59 -12.95 -9.25 0.97
C GLN A 59 -11.53 -9.61 1.40
N SER A 60 -10.52 -9.26 0.59
CA SER A 60 -9.11 -9.56 0.84
C SER A 60 -8.24 -8.30 0.68
N TYR A 61 -7.65 -8.08 -0.50
CA TYR A 61 -6.68 -6.99 -0.73
C TYR A 61 -7.27 -5.57 -0.63
N LEU A 62 -8.60 -5.42 -0.77
CA LEU A 62 -9.29 -4.14 -0.61
C LEU A 62 -9.93 -3.96 0.78
N ASP A 63 -9.77 -4.93 1.69
CA ASP A 63 -10.25 -4.79 3.07
C ASP A 63 -9.14 -4.18 3.94
N PRO A 64 -9.23 -2.89 4.33
CA PRO A 64 -8.17 -2.24 5.05
C PRO A 64 -8.09 -2.72 6.52
N THR A 65 -9.17 -3.28 7.07
CA THR A 65 -9.19 -3.84 8.43
C THR A 65 -8.35 -5.10 8.46
N ARG A 66 -8.58 -6.03 7.54
CA ARG A 66 -7.80 -7.28 7.44
C ARG A 66 -6.31 -7.03 7.25
N ILE A 67 -5.94 -6.06 6.42
CA ILE A 67 -4.53 -5.69 6.22
C ILE A 67 -3.90 -5.15 7.51
N LEU A 68 -4.60 -4.32 8.27
CA LEU A 68 -4.12 -3.79 9.54
C LEU A 68 -4.01 -4.88 10.62
N ASP A 69 -4.95 -5.81 10.67
CA ASP A 69 -4.92 -6.96 11.60
C ASP A 69 -3.70 -7.84 11.34
N VAL A 70 -3.39 -8.09 10.05
CA VAL A 70 -2.17 -8.81 9.67
C VAL A 70 -0.92 -8.00 10.02
N ALA A 71 -0.89 -6.69 9.75
CA ALA A 71 0.25 -5.83 10.08
C ALA A 71 0.55 -5.84 11.60
N ALA A 72 -0.49 -5.78 12.43
CA ALA A 72 -0.38 -5.88 13.88
C ALA A 72 0.12 -7.27 14.31
N SER A 73 -0.44 -8.33 13.75
CA SER A 73 -0.05 -9.72 14.06
C SER A 73 1.41 -10.01 13.70
N ALA A 74 1.85 -9.53 12.53
CA ALA A 74 3.21 -9.67 12.06
C ALA A 74 4.20 -8.71 12.75
N LYS A 75 3.69 -7.76 13.55
CA LYS A 75 4.47 -6.67 14.17
C LYS A 75 5.28 -5.90 13.13
N ALA A 76 4.62 -5.51 12.04
CA ALA A 76 5.22 -4.65 11.02
C ALA A 76 5.41 -3.23 11.57
N ASP A 77 6.42 -2.52 11.07
CA ASP A 77 6.66 -1.11 11.38
C ASP A 77 6.04 -0.18 10.32
N ALA A 78 5.84 -0.71 9.11
CA ALA A 78 5.37 0.06 7.97
C ALA A 78 4.56 -0.80 6.98
N ILE A 79 3.74 -0.14 6.16
CA ILE A 79 3.00 -0.74 5.05
C ILE A 79 3.41 -0.08 3.74
N HIS A 80 3.82 -0.90 2.77
CA HIS A 80 4.02 -0.48 1.39
C HIS A 80 2.85 -0.97 0.53
N PRO A 81 2.11 -0.07 -0.15
CA PRO A 81 0.89 -0.48 -0.86
C PRO A 81 1.13 -0.92 -2.32
N GLY A 82 2.35 -0.87 -2.84
CA GLY A 82 2.61 -1.01 -4.28
C GLY A 82 1.81 0.01 -5.11
N TYR A 83 1.13 -0.48 -6.16
CA TYR A 83 0.21 0.28 -6.99
C TYR A 83 -1.14 -0.45 -7.12
N GLY A 84 -2.20 0.26 -7.54
CA GLY A 84 -3.55 -0.29 -7.52
C GLY A 84 -4.01 -0.62 -6.08
N PHE A 85 -5.06 -1.43 -5.93
CA PHE A 85 -5.64 -1.77 -4.64
C PHE A 85 -5.86 -0.54 -3.74
N LEU A 86 -5.21 -0.50 -2.57
CA LEU A 86 -5.34 0.57 -1.58
C LEU A 86 -4.24 1.65 -1.69
N SER A 87 -3.38 1.61 -2.71
CA SER A 87 -2.24 2.56 -2.85
C SER A 87 -2.64 4.02 -2.98
N GLU A 88 -3.82 4.29 -3.55
CA GLU A 88 -4.38 5.64 -3.68
C GLU A 88 -5.52 5.90 -2.68
N SER A 89 -5.66 5.05 -1.66
CA SER A 89 -6.68 5.24 -0.63
C SER A 89 -6.15 6.13 0.49
N ALA A 90 -6.50 7.42 0.44
CA ALA A 90 -6.17 8.37 1.51
C ALA A 90 -6.73 7.92 2.86
N ALA A 91 -7.94 7.35 2.87
CA ALA A 91 -8.56 6.82 4.07
C ALA A 91 -7.77 5.65 4.66
N PHE A 92 -7.20 4.78 3.82
CA PHE A 92 -6.35 3.69 4.30
C PHE A 92 -5.03 4.22 4.85
N SER A 93 -4.36 5.13 4.12
CA SER A 93 -3.12 5.78 4.58
C SER A 93 -3.29 6.41 5.97
N GLU A 94 -4.39 7.13 6.23
CA GLU A 94 -4.67 7.66 7.59
C GLU A 94 -4.85 6.57 8.64
N ARG A 95 -5.50 5.46 8.30
CA ARG A 95 -5.69 4.35 9.23
C ARG A 95 -4.37 3.68 9.57
N VAL A 96 -3.46 3.56 8.61
CA VAL A 96 -2.09 3.06 8.82
C VAL A 96 -1.35 3.97 9.80
N GLU A 97 -1.35 5.28 9.55
CA GLU A 97 -0.69 6.27 10.43
C GLU A 97 -1.31 6.27 11.84
N LYS A 98 -2.64 6.22 11.95
CA LYS A 98 -3.36 6.14 13.24
C LYS A 98 -3.09 4.85 14.00
N ALA A 99 -2.76 3.76 13.30
CA ALA A 99 -2.34 2.50 13.91
C ALA A 99 -0.86 2.52 14.38
N GLY A 100 -0.16 3.65 14.23
CA GLY A 100 1.24 3.79 14.61
C GLY A 100 2.23 3.19 13.61
N LEU A 101 1.75 2.82 12.41
CA LEU A 101 2.55 2.26 11.33
C LEU A 101 2.99 3.37 10.38
N THR A 102 4.15 3.21 9.75
CA THR A 102 4.58 4.12 8.68
C THR A 102 3.87 3.77 7.37
N TRP A 103 3.22 4.75 6.75
CA TRP A 103 2.74 4.63 5.38
C TRP A 103 3.87 4.92 4.38
N ILE A 104 4.25 3.94 3.56
CA ILE A 104 5.27 4.13 2.52
C ILE A 104 4.58 4.67 1.26
N GLY A 105 4.37 5.98 1.24
CA GLY A 105 3.70 6.70 0.16
C GLY A 105 3.53 8.18 0.49
N PRO A 106 2.82 8.94 -0.36
CA PRO A 106 2.50 10.34 -0.08
C PRO A 106 1.51 10.46 1.09
N SER A 107 1.47 11.65 1.71
CA SER A 107 0.55 11.92 2.83
C SER A 107 -0.92 11.73 2.43
N PRO A 108 -1.83 11.41 3.37
CA PRO A 108 -3.25 11.32 3.07
C PRO A 108 -3.85 12.57 2.42
N GLY A 109 -3.36 13.74 2.84
CA GLY A 109 -3.74 15.03 2.25
C GLY A 109 -3.35 15.12 0.77
N SER A 110 -2.13 14.72 0.44
CA SER A 110 -1.65 14.66 -0.95
C SER A 110 -2.44 13.66 -1.78
N ILE A 111 -2.76 12.48 -1.23
CA ILE A 111 -3.56 11.46 -1.92
C ILE A 111 -4.96 12.01 -2.24
N ARG A 112 -5.66 12.64 -1.28
CA ARG A 112 -6.96 13.28 -1.55
C ARG A 112 -6.87 14.36 -2.61
N ALA A 113 -5.87 15.23 -2.46
CA ALA A 113 -5.73 16.42 -3.29
C ALA A 113 -5.44 16.07 -4.75
N LEU A 114 -4.71 14.97 -5.01
CA LEU A 114 -4.28 14.54 -6.33
C LEU A 114 -5.08 13.36 -6.91
N GLY A 115 -5.88 12.67 -6.09
CA GLY A 115 -6.72 11.55 -6.53
C GLY A 115 -7.95 11.99 -7.34
N ASP A 116 -8.44 13.21 -7.10
CA ASP A 116 -9.45 13.83 -7.96
C ASP A 116 -8.79 14.66 -9.07
N LYS A 117 -9.15 14.37 -10.33
CA LYS A 117 -8.50 14.99 -11.49
C LYS A 117 -8.78 16.50 -11.61
N LEU A 118 -9.94 16.97 -11.16
CA LEU A 118 -10.28 18.40 -11.19
C LEU A 118 -9.46 19.16 -10.13
N SER A 119 -9.46 18.66 -8.90
CA SER A 119 -8.61 19.16 -7.82
C SER A 119 -7.13 19.17 -8.19
N ALA A 120 -6.62 18.06 -8.76
CA ALA A 120 -5.24 17.93 -9.19
C ALA A 120 -4.86 18.97 -10.26
N ARG A 121 -5.76 19.22 -11.22
CA ARG A 121 -5.58 20.26 -12.24
C ARG A 121 -5.56 21.66 -11.62
N GLY A 122 -6.44 21.93 -10.66
CA GLY A 122 -6.43 23.19 -9.91
C GLY A 122 -5.11 23.41 -9.15
N ILE A 123 -4.55 22.34 -8.57
CA ILE A 123 -3.23 22.38 -7.91
C ILE A 123 -2.12 22.67 -8.92
N ALA A 124 -2.11 21.97 -10.05
CA ALA A 124 -1.13 22.18 -11.11
C ALA A 124 -1.14 23.64 -11.62
N SER A 125 -2.34 24.19 -11.88
CA SER A 125 -2.51 25.59 -12.30
C SER A 125 -1.96 26.57 -11.26
N ARG A 126 -2.31 26.39 -9.97
CA ARG A 126 -1.79 27.24 -8.87
C ARG A 126 -0.28 27.14 -8.70
N ALA A 127 0.31 25.99 -9.04
CA ALA A 127 1.75 25.77 -9.03
C ALA A 127 2.46 26.32 -10.29
N GLY A 128 1.73 26.96 -11.22
CA GLY A 128 2.29 27.48 -12.48
C GLY A 128 2.62 26.40 -13.51
N VAL A 129 2.11 25.18 -13.35
CA VAL A 129 2.28 24.09 -14.31
C VAL A 129 1.28 24.27 -15.45
N PRO A 130 1.71 24.24 -16.73
CA PRO A 130 0.78 24.31 -17.86
C PRO A 130 -0.25 23.18 -17.81
N VAL A 131 -1.53 23.53 -17.89
CA VAL A 131 -2.65 22.57 -17.94
C VAL A 131 -3.42 22.71 -19.24
N LEU A 132 -3.99 21.60 -19.73
CA LEU A 132 -4.85 21.65 -20.90
C LEU A 132 -6.10 22.49 -20.62
N PRO A 133 -6.63 23.22 -21.63
CA PRO A 133 -7.93 23.88 -21.51
C PRO A 133 -9.06 22.89 -21.21
N GLY A 134 -10.03 23.29 -20.40
CA GLY A 134 -11.16 22.46 -19.97
C GLY A 134 -11.91 23.08 -18.79
N THR A 135 -13.00 22.45 -18.35
CA THR A 135 -13.82 22.89 -17.21
C THR A 135 -13.01 22.91 -15.91
N GLU A 136 -13.33 23.87 -15.04
CA GLU A 136 -12.76 23.96 -13.68
C GLU A 136 -13.35 22.90 -12.74
#